data_AF-J9GKT0-F1
#
_entry.id   AF-J9GKT0-F1
#
_cell.length_a   1.000
_cell.length_b   1.000
_cell.length_c   1.000
_cell.angle_alpha   90.00
_cell.angle_beta   90.00
_cell.angle_gamma   90.00
#
_symmetry.space_group_name_H-M   'P 1'
#
loop_
_entity.id
_entity.type
_entity.pdbx_description
1 polymer ?
#
loop_
_entity_poly.entity_id
_entity_poly.type
_entity_poly.pdbx_seq_one_letter_code
_entity_poly.pdbx_strand_id
1 'polypeptide(L)'
;MAQQILQLHAAGTSYNDIAILVRYNSSTSAILSYFSTKHPEIPLISDEAFLLSASPAVQFIIHALRYLNDSSDSIALGYLVYTYQKHILGNTYEWSATTGTDKTLLPESFFDETQQEEWRNMPLYSLCEQLIETFQLNR
;
A
#
# COMPACT_ATOMS: atom_id res chain seq x y z
N MET A 1 -3.92 -10.66 27.99
CA MET A 1 -3.35 -9.49 27.30
C MET A 1 -4.30 -8.31 27.38
N ALA A 2 -5.43 -8.30 26.68
CA ALA A 2 -6.40 -7.18 26.72
C ALA A 2 -6.83 -6.81 28.15
N GLN A 3 -7.15 -7.80 29.00
CA GLN A 3 -7.50 -7.57 30.40
C GLN A 3 -6.40 -6.85 31.19
N GLN A 4 -5.12 -7.20 31.01
CA GLN A 4 -4.01 -6.49 31.65
C GLN A 4 -3.92 -5.03 31.19
N ILE A 5 -4.11 -4.79 29.90
CA ILE A 5 -4.07 -3.44 29.32
C ILE A 5 -5.17 -2.58 29.95
N LEU A 6 -6.40 -3.10 30.03
CA LEU A 6 -7.53 -2.41 30.66
C LEU A 6 -7.30 -2.16 32.16
N GLN A 7 -6.67 -3.11 32.87
CA GLN A 7 -6.32 -2.92 34.29
C GLN A 7 -5.27 -1.82 34.49
N LEU A 8 -4.22 -1.79 33.66
CA LEU A 8 -3.19 -0.74 33.71
C LEU A 8 -3.79 0.62 33.36
N HIS A 9 -4.69 0.66 32.38
CA HIS A 9 -5.39 1.88 32.00
C HIS A 9 -6.31 2.38 33.11
N ALA A 10 -7.08 1.49 33.73
CA ALA A 10 -7.93 1.82 34.88
C ALA A 10 -7.12 2.29 36.10
N ALA A 11 -5.86 1.86 36.23
CA ALA A 11 -4.92 2.33 37.24
C ALA A 11 -4.27 3.70 36.92
N GLY A 12 -4.63 4.32 35.79
CA GLY A 12 -4.18 5.66 35.39
C GLY A 12 -3.05 5.69 34.36
N THR A 13 -2.66 4.55 33.79
CA THR A 13 -1.63 4.49 32.73
C THR A 13 -2.23 4.89 31.39
N SER A 14 -1.61 5.81 30.64
CA SER A 14 -2.04 6.13 29.29
C SER A 14 -1.79 4.95 28.35
N TYR A 15 -2.64 4.75 27.33
CA TYR A 15 -2.37 3.74 26.30
C TYR A 15 -1.02 3.96 25.59
N ASN A 16 -0.58 5.23 25.46
CA ASN A 16 0.70 5.57 24.85
C ASN A 16 1.92 5.10 25.66
N ASP A 17 1.74 4.76 26.94
CA ASP A 17 2.79 4.26 27.83
C ASP A 17 2.81 2.72 27.90
N ILE A 18 1.95 2.05 27.12
CA ILE A 18 1.82 0.58 27.11
C ILE A 18 2.31 0.04 25.77
N ALA A 19 3.33 -0.82 25.80
CA ALA A 19 3.86 -1.49 24.61
C ALA A 19 3.66 -3.01 24.68
N ILE A 20 3.33 -3.62 23.54
CA ILE A 20 3.30 -5.08 23.37
C ILE A 20 4.53 -5.48 22.57
N LEU A 21 5.46 -6.18 23.21
CA LEU A 21 6.65 -6.69 22.55
C LEU A 21 6.39 -8.10 22.02
N VAL A 22 6.58 -8.28 20.71
CA VAL A 22 6.50 -9.57 20.04
C VAL A 22 7.87 -9.99 19.53
N ARG A 23 8.09 -11.30 19.45
CA ARG A 23 9.36 -11.84 18.93
C ARG A 23 9.46 -11.75 17.40
N TYR A 24 8.33 -11.87 16.71
CA TYR A 24 8.26 -11.90 15.25
C TYR A 24 7.16 -10.98 14.76
N ASN A 25 7.46 -10.14 13.77
CA ASN A 25 6.49 -9.23 13.15
C ASN A 25 5.30 -9.97 12.53
N SER A 26 5.48 -11.21 12.07
CA SER A 26 4.39 -12.04 11.56
C SER A 26 3.27 -12.29 12.57
N SER A 27 3.55 -12.11 13.87
CA SER A 27 2.54 -12.23 14.93
C SER A 27 1.71 -10.95 15.10
N THR A 28 2.20 -9.81 14.61
CA THR A 28 1.60 -8.49 14.82
C THR A 28 0.23 -8.36 14.14
N SER A 29 0.07 -8.85 12.90
CA SER A 29 -1.21 -8.79 12.20
C SER A 29 -2.31 -9.56 12.93
N ALA A 30 -2.01 -10.74 13.47
CA ALA A 30 -2.98 -11.54 14.22
C ALA A 30 -3.42 -10.84 15.51
N ILE A 31 -2.49 -10.16 16.20
CA ILE A 31 -2.80 -9.36 17.40
C ILE A 31 -3.68 -8.16 17.01
N LEU A 32 -3.31 -7.40 15.98
CA LEU A 32 -4.12 -6.28 15.49
C LEU A 32 -5.55 -6.72 15.14
N SER A 33 -5.70 -7.77 14.33
CA SER A 33 -7.03 -8.29 13.95
C SER A 33 -7.86 -8.73 15.16
N TYR A 34 -7.22 -9.37 16.15
CA TYR A 34 -7.90 -9.78 17.39
C TYR A 34 -8.41 -8.55 18.16
N PHE A 35 -7.57 -7.55 18.37
CA PHE A 35 -7.96 -6.34 19.12
C PHE A 35 -9.01 -5.52 18.36
N SER A 36 -8.87 -5.28 17.06
CA SER A 36 -9.89 -4.58 16.27
C SER A 36 -11.27 -5.26 16.29
N THR A 37 -11.31 -6.60 16.39
CA THR A 37 -12.57 -7.36 16.37
C THR A 37 -13.18 -7.56 17.76
N LYS A 38 -12.35 -7.81 18.77
CA LYS A 38 -12.79 -8.22 20.11
C LYS A 38 -12.68 -7.13 21.17
N HIS A 39 -11.82 -6.14 20.96
CA HIS A 39 -11.53 -5.05 21.90
C HIS A 39 -11.33 -3.72 21.15
N PRO A 40 -12.29 -3.25 20.34
CA PRO A 40 -12.16 -2.02 19.56
C PRO A 40 -11.96 -0.77 20.44
N GLU A 41 -12.29 -0.85 21.73
CA GLU A 41 -12.07 0.19 22.72
C GLU A 41 -10.59 0.43 23.08
N ILE A 42 -9.70 -0.52 22.75
CA ILE A 42 -8.26 -0.40 23.01
C ILE A 42 -7.59 0.11 21.73
N PRO A 43 -7.14 1.37 21.68
CA PRO A 43 -6.44 1.90 20.52
C PRO A 43 -5.07 1.20 20.40
N LEU A 44 -4.90 0.41 19.35
CA LEU A 44 -3.67 -0.33 19.07
C LEU A 44 -3.07 0.13 17.75
N ILE A 45 -1.77 0.46 17.79
CA ILE A 45 -0.96 0.84 16.64
C ILE A 45 0.25 -0.10 16.54
N SER A 46 0.69 -0.37 15.32
CA SER A 46 1.87 -1.19 15.02
C SER A 46 2.89 -0.35 14.26
N ASP A 47 4.17 -0.55 14.55
CA ASP A 47 5.28 0.05 13.80
C ASP A 47 5.22 -0.27 12.29
N GLU A 48 4.71 -1.44 11.91
CA GLU A 48 4.53 -1.82 10.49
C GLU A 48 3.38 -1.09 9.80
N ALA A 49 2.37 -0.64 10.55
CA ALA A 49 1.28 0.15 9.97
C ALA A 49 1.75 1.54 9.51
N PHE A 50 2.91 2.00 10.01
CA PHE A 50 3.55 3.26 9.61
C PHE A 50 4.58 3.10 8.50
N LEU A 51 5.02 1.86 8.22
CA LEU A 51 5.91 1.61 7.09
C LEU A 51 5.12 1.86 5.80
N LEU A 52 5.43 2.95 5.11
CA LEU A 52 4.90 3.30 3.78
C LEU A 52 5.02 2.15 2.77
N SER A 53 5.94 1.21 3.01
CA SER A 53 6.07 -0.04 2.25
C SER A 53 4.87 -0.97 2.34
N ALA A 54 4.04 -0.83 3.37
CA ALA A 54 2.81 -1.62 3.56
C ALA A 54 1.62 -1.04 2.78
N SER A 55 1.68 0.22 2.31
CA SER A 55 0.58 0.84 1.56
C SER A 55 0.63 0.41 0.09
N PRO A 56 -0.36 -0.33 -0.43
CA PRO A 56 -0.39 -0.75 -1.83
C PRO A 56 -0.40 0.45 -2.79
N ALA A 57 -1.08 1.54 -2.43
CA ALA A 57 -1.14 2.76 -3.24
C ALA A 57 0.23 3.46 -3.33
N VAL A 58 0.98 3.52 -2.21
CA VAL A 58 2.34 4.12 -2.22
C VAL A 58 3.30 3.24 -3.02
N GLN A 59 3.24 1.93 -2.83
CA GLN A 59 4.05 1.00 -3.63
C GLN A 59 3.69 1.08 -5.12
N PHE A 60 2.41 1.26 -5.46
CA PHE A 60 1.96 1.48 -6.82
C PHE A 60 2.62 2.70 -7.45
N ILE A 61 2.59 3.85 -6.76
CA ILE A 61 3.24 5.09 -7.23
C ILE A 61 4.74 4.86 -7.46
N ILE A 62 5.42 4.20 -6.51
CA ILE A 62 6.86 3.90 -6.65
C ILE A 62 7.14 3.04 -7.89
N HIS A 63 6.34 2.00 -8.13
CA HIS A 63 6.49 1.15 -9.32
C HIS A 63 6.14 1.90 -10.62
N ALA A 64 5.16 2.81 -10.60
CA ALA A 64 4.83 3.65 -11.75
C ALA A 64 5.99 4.58 -12.10
N LEU A 65 6.59 5.23 -11.10
CA LEU A 65 7.77 6.07 -11.27
C LEU A 65 8.97 5.28 -11.81
N ARG A 66 9.21 4.07 -11.28
CA ARG A 66 10.26 3.17 -11.79
C ARG A 66 10.07 2.85 -13.26
N TYR A 67 8.86 2.50 -13.67
CA TYR A 67 8.55 2.21 -15.06
C TYR A 67 8.65 3.43 -15.98
N LEU A 68 8.26 4.63 -15.50
CA LEU A 68 8.43 5.87 -16.26
C LEU A 68 9.90 6.23 -16.48
N ASN A 69 10.76 5.91 -15.51
CA ASN A 69 12.21 6.09 -15.59
C ASN A 69 12.90 5.02 -16.45
N ASP A 70 12.45 3.76 -16.37
CA ASP A 70 12.93 2.64 -17.18
C ASP A 70 11.75 1.79 -17.66
N SER A 71 11.37 1.99 -18.93
CA SER A 71 10.25 1.29 -19.56
C SER A 71 10.54 -0.19 -19.84
N SER A 72 11.77 -0.66 -19.60
CA SER A 72 12.14 -2.07 -19.67
C SER A 72 11.96 -2.82 -18.34
N ASP A 73 11.63 -2.12 -17.24
CA ASP A 73 11.38 -2.73 -15.93
C ASP A 73 10.06 -3.54 -15.95
N SER A 74 10.17 -4.79 -16.40
CA SER A 74 9.05 -5.74 -16.48
C SER A 74 8.48 -6.10 -15.10
N ILE A 75 9.30 -5.99 -14.04
CA ILE A 75 8.85 -6.27 -12.66
C ILE A 75 7.92 -5.15 -12.21
N ALA A 76 8.29 -3.89 -12.47
CA ALA A 76 7.43 -2.75 -12.20
C ALA A 76 6.12 -2.82 -13.01
N LEU A 77 6.19 -3.14 -14.30
CA LEU A 77 5.00 -3.31 -15.12
C LEU A 77 4.06 -4.42 -14.58
N GLY A 78 4.63 -5.58 -14.24
CA GLY A 78 3.86 -6.69 -13.65
C GLY A 78 3.20 -6.31 -12.33
N TYR A 79 3.91 -5.57 -11.46
CA TYR A 79 3.36 -5.07 -10.20
C TYR A 79 2.20 -4.09 -10.43
N LEU A 80 2.33 -3.17 -11.38
CA LEU A 80 1.27 -2.22 -11.73
C LEU A 80 0.03 -2.94 -12.22
N VAL A 81 0.16 -3.88 -13.16
CA VAL A 81 -0.99 -4.63 -13.69
C VAL A 81 -1.67 -5.45 -12.60
N TYR A 82 -0.91 -6.22 -11.82
CA TYR A 82 -1.48 -7.01 -10.74
C TYR A 82 -2.24 -6.14 -9.75
N THR A 83 -1.61 -5.07 -9.28
CA THR A 83 -2.19 -4.20 -8.25
C THR A 83 -3.40 -3.44 -8.79
N TYR A 84 -3.34 -2.96 -10.03
CA TYR A 84 -4.46 -2.27 -10.68
C TYR A 84 -5.66 -3.18 -10.86
N GLN A 85 -5.45 -4.37 -11.43
CA GLN A 85 -6.52 -5.32 -11.66
C GLN A 85 -7.13 -5.82 -10.35
N LYS A 86 -6.30 -6.19 -9.38
CA LYS A 86 -6.78 -6.81 -8.13
C LYS A 86 -7.31 -5.82 -7.11
N HIS A 87 -6.56 -4.75 -6.85
CA HIS A 87 -6.83 -3.86 -5.72
C HIS A 87 -7.64 -2.62 -6.11
N ILE A 88 -7.56 -2.17 -7.37
CA ILE A 88 -8.24 -0.94 -7.82
C ILE A 88 -9.52 -1.28 -8.59
N LEU A 89 -9.46 -2.20 -9.54
CA LEU A 89 -10.64 -2.66 -10.29
C LEU A 89 -11.42 -3.76 -9.56
N GLY A 90 -10.84 -4.42 -8.56
CA GLY A 90 -11.48 -5.49 -7.79
C GLY A 90 -11.63 -6.81 -8.55
N ASN A 91 -10.88 -7.00 -9.65
CA ASN A 91 -10.90 -8.23 -10.44
C ASN A 91 -10.17 -9.37 -9.72
N THR A 92 -10.57 -10.60 -9.99
CA THR A 92 -9.79 -11.77 -9.57
C THR A 92 -8.61 -11.92 -10.52
N TYR A 93 -7.44 -11.43 -10.11
CA TYR A 93 -6.21 -11.44 -10.90
C TYR A 93 -5.06 -12.07 -10.13
N GLU A 94 -4.46 -13.11 -10.71
CA GLU A 94 -3.37 -13.88 -10.10
C GLU A 94 -2.00 -13.32 -10.51
N TRP A 95 -1.02 -13.37 -9.60
CA TRP A 95 0.33 -12.88 -9.88
C TRP A 95 0.97 -13.63 -11.05
N SER A 96 0.72 -14.93 -11.19
CA SER A 96 1.25 -15.74 -12.31
C SER A 96 0.75 -15.27 -13.68
N ALA A 97 -0.36 -14.55 -13.75
CA ALA A 97 -0.88 -14.00 -15.00
C ALA A 97 -0.12 -12.75 -15.48
N THR A 98 0.79 -12.21 -14.65
CA THR A 98 1.61 -11.04 -15.01
C THR A 98 2.77 -11.36 -15.94
N THR A 99 3.10 -12.64 -16.18
CA THR A 99 4.21 -13.01 -17.07
C THR A 99 3.90 -12.64 -18.52
N GLY A 100 4.74 -11.79 -19.13
CA GLY A 100 4.50 -11.27 -20.48
C GLY A 100 3.40 -10.22 -20.55
N THR A 101 3.32 -9.38 -19.52
CA THR A 101 2.18 -8.50 -19.21
C THR A 101 1.75 -7.63 -20.39
N ASP A 102 0.44 -7.64 -20.66
CA ASP A 102 -0.19 -6.82 -21.68
C ASP A 102 -0.45 -5.39 -21.16
N LYS A 103 0.06 -4.40 -21.89
CA LYS A 103 -0.13 -2.97 -21.60
C LYS A 103 -1.61 -2.56 -21.66
N THR A 104 -2.45 -3.28 -22.38
CA THR A 104 -3.90 -3.01 -22.46
C THR A 104 -4.63 -3.15 -21.12
N LEU A 105 -3.99 -3.78 -20.12
CA LEU A 105 -4.56 -3.97 -18.78
C LEU A 105 -4.38 -2.76 -17.85
N LEU A 106 -3.71 -1.70 -18.30
CA LEU A 106 -3.60 -0.41 -17.62
C LEU A 106 -4.24 0.70 -18.48
N PRO A 107 -4.54 1.88 -17.92
CA PRO A 107 -5.04 3.02 -18.68
C PRO A 107 -4.10 3.38 -19.84
N GLU A 108 -4.66 3.51 -21.05
CA GLU A 108 -3.87 3.84 -22.25
C GLU A 108 -3.10 5.16 -22.13
N SER A 109 -3.65 6.13 -21.39
CA SER A 109 -3.01 7.41 -21.12
C SER A 109 -1.64 7.27 -20.45
N PHE A 110 -1.43 6.20 -19.67
CA PHE A 110 -0.14 5.93 -19.03
C PHE A 110 0.97 5.58 -20.03
N PHE A 111 0.64 5.11 -21.23
CA PHE A 111 1.61 4.71 -22.26
C PHE A 111 1.75 5.70 -23.41
N ASP A 112 1.04 6.82 -23.38
CA ASP A 112 1.21 7.88 -24.37
C ASP A 112 2.62 8.50 -24.24
N GLU A 113 3.44 8.40 -25.30
CA GLU A 113 4.83 8.86 -25.28
C GLU A 113 4.94 10.37 -25.00
N THR A 114 4.00 11.16 -25.50
CA THR A 114 3.97 12.62 -25.32
C THR A 114 3.66 12.95 -23.87
N GLN A 115 2.65 12.30 -23.28
CA GLN A 115 2.33 12.48 -21.86
C GLN A 115 3.46 12.02 -20.95
N GLN A 116 4.07 10.87 -21.24
CA GLN A 116 5.18 10.38 -20.44
C GLN A 116 6.39 11.31 -20.48
N GLU A 117 6.67 11.93 -21.64
CA GLU A 117 7.72 12.94 -21.75
C GLU A 117 7.39 14.19 -20.94
N GLU A 118 6.14 14.65 -20.96
CA GLU A 118 5.69 15.76 -20.11
C GLU A 118 5.86 15.43 -18.62
N TRP A 119 5.38 14.25 -18.20
CA TRP A 119 5.46 13.75 -16.84
C TRP A 119 6.89 13.59 -16.33
N ARG A 120 7.83 13.14 -17.17
CA ARG A 120 9.26 13.06 -16.83
C ARG A 120 9.88 14.42 -16.54
N ASN A 121 9.31 15.50 -17.08
CA ASN A 121 9.76 16.88 -16.85
C ASN A 121 9.01 17.60 -15.72
N MET A 122 7.98 16.99 -15.14
CA MET A 122 7.22 17.57 -14.03
C MET A 122 7.95 17.43 -12.68
N PRO A 123 7.71 18.34 -11.72
CA PRO A 123 8.11 18.12 -10.34
C PRO A 123 7.48 16.83 -9.78
N LEU A 124 8.24 16.10 -8.96
CA LEU A 124 7.81 14.81 -8.39
C LEU A 124 6.42 14.87 -7.74
N TYR A 125 6.13 15.96 -7.02
CA TYR A 125 4.84 16.16 -6.38
C TYR A 125 3.68 16.13 -7.40
N SER A 126 3.76 16.93 -8.45
CA SER A 126 2.74 17.02 -9.50
C SER A 126 2.61 15.70 -10.26
N LEU A 127 3.73 15.02 -10.52
CA LEU A 127 3.71 13.69 -11.15
C LEU A 127 2.95 12.67 -10.29
N CYS A 128 3.20 12.65 -8.98
CA CYS A 128 2.48 11.77 -8.07
C CYS A 128 0.97 12.06 -8.07
N GLU A 129 0.55 13.34 -8.11
CA GLU A 129 -0.87 13.70 -8.24
C GLU A 129 -1.47 13.16 -9.55
N GLN A 130 -0.79 13.34 -10.68
CA GLN A 130 -1.24 12.84 -11.98
C GLN A 130 -1.38 11.30 -12.00
N LEU A 131 -0.45 10.59 -11.35
CA LEU A 131 -0.55 9.14 -11.20
C LEU A 131 -1.74 8.72 -10.33
N ILE A 132 -1.99 9.43 -9.23
CA ILE A 132 -3.14 9.17 -8.36
C ILE A 132 -4.46 9.35 -9.13
N GLU A 133 -4.58 10.41 -9.93
CA GLU A 133 -5.76 10.69 -10.74
C GLU A 133 -5.93 9.67 -11.87
N THR A 134 -4.86 9.39 -12.63
CA THR A 134 -4.88 8.46 -13.77
C THR A 134 -5.32 7.05 -13.35
N PHE A 135 -4.82 6.58 -12.21
CA PHE A 135 -5.09 5.24 -11.71
C PHE A 135 -6.21 5.18 -10.65
N GLN A 136 -6.84 6.31 -10.32
CA GLN A 136 -7.90 6.40 -9.31
C GLN A 136 -7.50 5.79 -7.95
N LEU A 137 -6.27 6.07 -7.50
CA LEU A 137 -5.69 5.52 -6.26
C LEU A 137 -6.32 6.06 -4.97
N ASN A 138 -7.23 7.03 -5.08
CA ASN A 138 -7.91 7.68 -3.97
C ASN A 138 -9.19 6.95 -3.51
N ARG A 139 -9.47 5.77 -4.04
CA ARG A 139 -10.62 4.95 -3.68
C ARG A 139 -10.35 3.96 -2.55
#